data_AF-A0A9D9S8H6-F1
#
_entry.id   AF-A0A9D9S8H6-F1
#
_cell.length_a   1.000
_cell.length_b   1.000
_cell.length_c   1.000
_cell.angle_alpha   90.00
_cell.angle_beta   90.00
_cell.angle_gamma   90.00
#
_symmetry.space_group_name_H-M   'P 1'
#
loop_
_entity.id
_entity.type
_entity.pdbx_description
1 polymer ?
#
loop_
_entity_poly.entity_id
_entity_poly.type
_entity_poly.pdbx_seq_one_letter_code
_entity_poly.pdbx_strand_id
1 'polypeptide(L)'
;YADVLAMSQGRKLAGEPEAMLRRALELDPDNQKALALAGSAAMQRGDKVTARKHWEKLLKMLPADSPLIKPLTESLGDASEKPAG
;
A
#
# COMPACT_ATOMS: atom_id res chain seq x y z
N TYR A 1 14.61 2.58 -31.99
CA TYR A 1 15.14 3.20 -30.77
C TYR A 1 13.95 3.43 -29.85
N ALA A 2 13.77 2.54 -28.87
CA ALA A 2 12.57 2.43 -28.04
C ALA A 2 12.93 2.83 -26.61
N ASP A 3 13.22 4.11 -26.39
CA ASP A 3 13.74 4.57 -25.10
C ASP A 3 13.11 5.92 -24.70
N VAL A 4 11.78 6.06 -24.75
CA VAL A 4 11.12 7.24 -24.14
C VAL A 4 9.70 6.94 -23.62
N LEU A 5 9.48 5.77 -23.01
CA LEU A 5 8.19 5.44 -22.38
C LEU A 5 8.36 4.80 -21.00
N ALA A 6 9.10 5.43 -20.10
CA ALA A 6 9.09 5.02 -18.69
C ALA A 6 9.25 6.16 -17.67
N MET A 7 9.45 7.41 -18.13
CA MET A 7 9.56 8.56 -17.22
C MET A 7 8.21 9.26 -17.06
N SER A 8 7.18 8.50 -16.69
CA SER A 8 5.86 9.08 -16.34
C SER A 8 5.01 8.15 -15.45
N GLN A 9 5.62 7.25 -14.66
CA GLN A 9 4.88 6.48 -13.64
C GLN A 9 4.54 7.34 -12.42
N GLY A 10 3.91 8.48 -12.67
CA GLY A 10 3.19 9.23 -11.66
C GLY A 10 2.03 8.40 -11.14
N ARG A 11 2.14 7.99 -9.86
CA ARG A 11 1.01 7.72 -8.97
C ARG A 11 0.07 6.58 -9.35
N LYS A 12 0.55 5.48 -9.94
CA LYS A 12 -0.20 4.21 -9.92
C LYS A 12 0.73 3.05 -9.61
N LEU A 13 0.66 2.53 -8.38
CA LEU A 13 1.15 1.18 -8.03
C LEU A 13 0.33 0.07 -8.73
N ALA A 14 -0.26 0.34 -9.89
CA ALA A 14 -1.06 -0.61 -10.64
C ALA A 14 -0.20 -1.24 -11.73
N GLY A 15 -0.06 -2.57 -11.71
CA GLY A 15 0.70 -3.34 -12.71
C GLY A 15 1.88 -4.11 -12.11
N GLU A 16 3.05 -4.01 -12.76
CA GLU A 16 4.31 -4.66 -12.37
C GLU A 16 4.69 -4.53 -10.88
N PRO A 17 4.54 -3.37 -10.21
CA PRO A 17 4.82 -3.26 -8.78
C PRO A 17 3.85 -4.06 -7.91
N GLU A 18 2.59 -4.24 -8.31
CA GLU A 18 1.63 -5.05 -7.54
C GLU A 18 1.98 -6.54 -7.61
N ALA A 19 2.45 -7.01 -8.77
CA ALA A 19 2.96 -8.38 -8.93
C ALA A 19 4.22 -8.63 -8.08
N MET A 20 5.13 -7.66 -8.01
CA MET A 20 6.30 -7.73 -7.13
C MET A 20 5.92 -7.73 -5.65
N LEU A 21 4.94 -6.91 -5.25
CA LEU A 21 4.41 -6.89 -3.89
C LEU A 21 3.75 -8.22 -3.51
N ARG A 22 2.99 -8.80 -4.43
CA ARG A 22 2.37 -10.11 -4.20
C ARG A 22 3.43 -11.19 -4.01
N ARG A 23 4.46 -11.23 -4.86
CA ARG A 23 5.59 -12.16 -4.67
C ARG A 23 6.32 -11.92 -3.35
N ALA A 24 6.52 -10.67 -2.96
CA ALA A 24 7.15 -10.35 -1.68
C ALA A 24 6.30 -10.87 -0.51
N LEU A 25 4.97 -10.77 -0.58
CA LEU A 25 4.06 -11.32 0.42
C LEU A 25 3.93 -12.86 0.37
N GLU A 26 4.15 -13.47 -0.80
CA GLU A 26 4.22 -14.94 -0.94
C GLU A 26 5.49 -15.51 -0.29
N LEU A 27 6.61 -14.78 -0.39
CA LEU A 27 7.88 -15.15 0.23
C LEU A 27 7.91 -14.81 1.72
N ASP A 28 7.39 -13.64 2.08
CA ASP A 28 7.34 -13.13 3.44
C ASP A 28 5.98 -12.45 3.70
N PRO A 29 4.98 -13.20 4.22
CA PRO A 29 3.62 -12.71 4.43
C PRO A 29 3.51 -11.62 5.50
N ASP A 30 4.61 -11.40 6.20
CA ASP A 30 4.79 -10.48 7.32
C ASP A 30 5.74 -9.33 6.96
N ASN A 31 6.07 -9.20 5.66
CA ASN A 31 6.92 -8.13 5.17
C ASN A 31 6.24 -6.78 5.36
N GLN A 32 6.78 -6.02 6.30
CA GLN A 32 6.22 -4.73 6.69
C GLN A 32 6.13 -3.74 5.51
N LYS A 33 7.14 -3.72 4.65
CA LYS A 33 7.15 -2.85 3.47
C LYS A 33 6.15 -3.31 2.42
N ALA A 34 6.04 -4.62 2.20
CA ALA A 34 5.11 -5.15 1.21
C ALA A 34 3.65 -4.94 1.65
N LEU A 35 3.34 -5.09 2.93
CA LEU A 35 2.02 -4.77 3.50
C LEU A 35 1.67 -3.28 3.36
N ALA A 36 2.62 -2.39 3.65
CA ALA A 36 2.41 -0.94 3.52
C ALA A 36 2.09 -0.56 2.06
N LEU A 37 2.91 -1.05 1.12
CA LEU A 37 2.79 -0.74 -0.29
C LEU A 37 1.58 -1.43 -0.94
N ALA A 38 1.24 -2.66 -0.54
CA ALA A 38 0.04 -3.35 -1.01
C ALA A 38 -1.23 -2.61 -0.56
N GLY A 39 -1.23 -2.04 0.65
CA GLY A 39 -2.33 -1.20 1.10
C GLY A 39 -2.46 0.09 0.27
N SER A 40 -1.35 0.74 -0.04
CA SER A 40 -1.34 1.94 -0.91
C SER A 40 -1.81 1.62 -2.32
N ALA A 41 -1.37 0.50 -2.90
CA ALA A 41 -1.82 0.04 -4.21
C ALA A 41 -3.33 -0.23 -4.22
N ALA A 42 -3.85 -0.92 -3.19
CA ALA A 42 -5.27 -1.16 -2.99
C ALA A 42 -6.07 0.15 -2.89
N MET A 43 -5.56 1.17 -2.20
CA MET A 43 -6.19 2.49 -2.15
C MET A 43 -6.20 3.21 -3.49
N GLN A 44 -5.11 3.12 -4.26
CA GLN A 44 -5.05 3.73 -5.59
C GLN A 44 -6.00 3.10 -6.61
N ARG A 45 -6.36 1.82 -6.45
CA ARG A 45 -7.40 1.15 -7.24
C ARG A 45 -8.83 1.35 -6.68
N GLY A 46 -9.00 2.14 -5.62
CA GLY A 46 -10.30 2.38 -4.97
C GLY A 46 -10.74 1.27 -4.02
N ASP A 47 -9.91 0.26 -3.79
CA ASP A 47 -10.18 -0.86 -2.89
C ASP A 47 -9.78 -0.51 -1.45
N LYS A 48 -10.54 0.42 -0.87
CA LYS A 48 -10.35 0.89 0.50
C LYS A 48 -10.46 -0.25 1.54
N VAL A 49 -11.18 -1.33 1.23
CA VAL A 49 -11.34 -2.48 2.13
C VAL A 49 -10.05 -3.29 2.21
N THR A 50 -9.46 -3.65 1.08
CA THR A 50 -8.20 -4.38 1.01
C THR A 50 -7.06 -3.54 1.57
N ALA A 51 -7.05 -2.23 1.29
CA ALA A 51 -6.06 -1.31 1.82
C ALA A 51 -6.01 -1.31 3.35
N ARG A 52 -7.19 -1.15 3.98
CA ARG A 52 -7.31 -1.18 5.44
C ARG A 52 -6.83 -2.50 6.03
N LYS A 53 -7.23 -3.64 5.46
CA LYS A 53 -6.78 -4.95 5.95
C LYS A 53 -5.25 -5.09 5.99
N HIS A 54 -4.55 -4.63 4.95
CA HIS A 54 -3.09 -4.71 4.90
C HIS A 54 -2.43 -3.79 5.94
N TRP A 55 -2.90 -2.54 6.06
CA TRP A 55 -2.36 -1.58 7.02
C TRP A 55 -2.70 -1.91 8.47
N GLU A 56 -3.89 -2.44 8.74
CA GLU A 56 -4.27 -2.92 10.07
C GLU A 56 -3.42 -4.12 10.49
N LYS A 57 -3.18 -5.07 9.58
CA LYS A 57 -2.27 -6.19 9.85
C LYS A 57 -0.88 -5.66 10.19
N LEU A 58 -0.39 -4.73 9.38
CA LEU A 58 0.91 -4.11 9.60
C LEU A 58 1.01 -3.39 10.95
N LEU A 59 0.01 -2.59 11.32
CA LEU A 59 -0.02 -1.89 12.61
C LEU A 59 0.04 -2.84 13.81
N LYS A 60 -0.61 -4.00 13.72
CA LYS A 60 -0.58 -5.02 14.79
C LYS A 60 0.80 -5.64 14.98
N MET A 61 1.65 -5.57 13.96
CA MET A 61 3.00 -6.14 13.96
C MET A 61 4.09 -5.13 14.27
N LEU A 62 3.79 -3.84 14.10
CA LEU A 62 4.76 -2.78 14.35
C LEU A 62 4.89 -2.49 15.85
N PRO A 63 6.10 -2.25 16.35
CA PRO A 63 6.29 -1.74 17.69
C PRO A 63 5.68 -0.34 17.81
N ALA A 64 5.19 0.03 18.99
CA ALA A 64 4.53 1.32 19.25
C ALA A 64 5.39 2.56 18.90
N ASP A 65 6.71 2.41 18.87
CA ASP A 65 7.66 3.46 18.50
C ASP A 65 7.94 3.53 16.99
N SER A 66 7.31 2.67 16.18
CA SER A 66 7.62 2.60 14.76
C SER A 66 7.18 3.88 14.03
N PRO A 67 8.08 4.50 13.24
CA PRO A 67 7.75 5.68 12.44
C PRO A 67 6.72 5.40 11.34
N LEU A 68 6.43 4.11 11.07
CA LEU A 68 5.41 3.69 10.11
C LEU A 68 3.98 3.81 10.68
N ILE A 69 3.81 3.85 12.00
CA ILE A 69 2.48 3.92 12.62
C ILE A 69 1.74 5.18 12.19
N LYS A 70 2.39 6.34 12.27
CA LYS A 70 1.79 7.63 11.92
C LYS A 70 1.24 7.66 10.49
N PRO A 71 2.04 7.43 9.42
CA PRO A 71 1.53 7.44 8.06
C PRO A 71 0.50 6.34 7.77
N LEU A 72 0.60 5.17 8.43
CA LEU A 72 -0.41 4.11 8.30
C LEU A 72 -1.76 4.53 8.89
N THR A 73 -1.74 5.18 10.05
CA THR A 73 -2.96 5.62 10.72
C THR A 73 -3.64 6.75 9.94
N GLU A 74 -2.85 7.67 9.37
CA GLU A 74 -3.33 8.69 8.41
C GLU A 74 -3.97 8.04 7.18
N SER A 75 -3.32 7.03 6.60
CA SER A 75 -3.83 6.33 5.42
C SER A 75 -5.10 5.52 5.72
N LEU A 76 -5.19 4.91 6.91
CA LEU A 76 -6.41 4.26 7.40
C LEU A 76 -7.55 5.25 7.63
N GLY A 77 -7.24 6.48 8.05
CA GLY A 77 -8.16 7.61 8.12
C GLY A 77 -8.77 7.91 6.75
N ASP A 78 -7.94 8.17 5.74
CA ASP A 78 -8.37 8.47 4.36
C ASP A 78 -9.18 7.31 3.73
N ALA A 79 -8.79 6.06 4.03
CA ALA A 79 -9.53 4.88 3.62
C ALA A 79 -10.88 4.69 4.36
N SER A 80 -11.06 5.37 5.51
CA SER A 80 -12.30 5.37 6.28
C SER A 80 -13.16 6.61 6.01
N GLU A 81 -12.60 7.65 5.38
CA GLU A 81 -13.34 8.86 5.05
C GLU A 81 -14.38 8.61 3.95
N LYS A 82 -15.61 8.95 4.36
CA LYS A 82 -16.90 8.95 3.66
C LYS A 82 -16.80 9.75 2.35
N PRO A 83 -17.68 9.48 1.36
CA PRO A 83 -17.68 10.20 0.09
C PRO A 83 -17.71 11.70 0.36
N ALA A 84 -16.75 12.43 -0.21
CA ALA A 84 -16.79 13.88 -0.28
C ALA A 84 -18.17 14.27 -0.84
N GLY A 85 -18.91 15.05 -0.04
CA GLY A 85 -20.21 15.59 -0.42
C GLY A 85 -20.11 16.62 -1.52
#